data_AF-A0A151I9L7-F1
#
_entry.id   AF-A0A151I9L7-F1
#
_cell.length_a   1.000
_cell.length_b   1.000
_cell.length_c   1.000
_cell.angle_alpha   90.00
_cell.angle_beta   90.00
_cell.angle_gamma   90.00
#
_symmetry.space_group_name_H-M   'P 1'
#
loop_
_entity.id
_entity.type
_entity.pdbx_description
1 polymer ?
#
loop_
_entity_poly.entity_id
_entity_poly.type
_entity_poly.pdbx_seq_one_letter_code
_entity_poly.pdbx_strand_id
1 'polypeptide(L)'
;MTLNALGEAISDLLRPAVQDSLSPETQLAITKVNEGAKILADLFYRLSITRRAQITPALKLTAKNMADSIPVDDLLFGSDFADQMKKVAAMEKSSKDIIKMPLTISRRVQQPIKRPVQITSNKSGNARAPVRNSRSATRRTGAMSNHRRSYRHRSGSRRR
;
A
#
# COMPACT_ATOMS: atom_id res chain seq x y z
N MET A 1 -7.07 5.18 -28.66
CA MET A 1 -7.50 5.73 -29.97
C MET A 1 -7.30 4.78 -31.15
N THR A 2 -6.09 4.27 -31.44
CA THR A 2 -5.86 3.44 -32.64
C THR A 2 -6.64 2.11 -32.66
N LEU A 3 -6.70 1.42 -31.52
CA LEU A 3 -7.45 0.15 -31.41
C LEU A 3 -8.96 0.36 -31.44
N ASN A 4 -9.45 1.48 -30.90
CA ASN A 4 -10.88 1.80 -30.91
C ASN A 4 -11.38 2.08 -32.33
N ALA A 5 -10.64 2.88 -33.10
CA ALA A 5 -10.96 3.12 -34.51
C ALA A 5 -10.90 1.84 -35.36
N LEU A 6 -9.97 0.92 -35.06
CA LEU A 6 -9.93 -0.39 -35.70
C LEU A 6 -11.16 -1.24 -35.33
N GLY A 7 -11.56 -1.25 -34.06
CA GLY A 7 -12.75 -1.95 -33.58
C GLY A 7 -14.04 -1.41 -34.20
N GLU A 8 -14.16 -0.09 -34.33
CA GLU A 8 -15.27 0.58 -35.03
C GLU A 8 -15.30 0.20 -36.52
N ALA A 9 -14.16 0.27 -37.22
CA ALA A 9 -14.07 -0.11 -38.62
C ALA A 9 -14.47 -1.58 -38.86
N ILE A 10 -14.04 -2.50 -37.99
CA ILE A 10 -14.43 -3.91 -38.06
C ILE A 10 -15.91 -4.09 -37.73
N SER A 11 -16.44 -3.37 -36.75
CA SER A 11 -17.87 -3.42 -36.39
C SER A 11 -18.76 -2.93 -37.55
N ASP A 12 -18.32 -1.91 -38.27
CA ASP A 12 -19.00 -1.39 -39.46
C ASP A 12 -18.96 -2.37 -40.63
N LEU A 13 -17.81 -3.03 -40.85
CA LEU A 13 -17.65 -4.09 -41.85
C LEU A 13 -18.50 -5.34 -41.55
N LEU A 14 -18.73 -5.63 -40.27
CA LEU A 14 -19.51 -6.79 -39.83
C LEU A 14 -21.02 -6.53 -39.78
N ARG A 15 -21.48 -5.32 -40.08
CA ARG A 15 -22.90 -4.96 -40.06
C ARG A 15 -23.69 -5.81 -41.08
N PRO A 16 -24.87 -6.37 -40.75
CA PRO A 16 -25.57 -7.33 -41.60
C PRO A 16 -25.84 -6.83 -43.03
N ALA A 17 -26.28 -5.58 -43.15
CA ALA A 17 -26.52 -4.93 -44.45
C ALA A 17 -25.28 -4.85 -45.35
N VAL A 18 -24.07 -4.77 -44.75
CA VAL A 18 -22.80 -4.79 -45.47
C VAL A 18 -22.43 -6.22 -45.81
N GLN A 19 -22.58 -7.16 -44.87
CA GLN A 19 -22.28 -8.59 -45.09
C GLN A 19 -23.10 -9.21 -46.22
N ASP A 20 -24.40 -8.91 -46.31
CA ASP A 20 -25.28 -9.47 -47.34
C ASP A 20 -24.88 -9.03 -48.76
N SER A 21 -24.13 -7.92 -48.88
CA SER A 21 -23.61 -7.40 -50.15
C SER A 21 -22.19 -7.87 -50.50
N LEU A 22 -21.50 -8.51 -49.55
CA LEU A 22 -20.10 -8.92 -49.70
C LEU A 22 -19.98 -10.34 -50.26
N SER A 23 -18.94 -10.54 -51.07
CA SER A 23 -18.60 -11.89 -51.55
C SER A 23 -18.18 -12.80 -50.37
N PRO A 24 -18.39 -14.12 -50.45
CA PRO A 24 -18.02 -15.06 -49.38
C PRO A 24 -16.51 -15.05 -49.09
N GLU A 25 -15.67 -14.79 -50.10
CA GLU A 25 -14.22 -14.65 -49.92
C GLU A 25 -13.87 -13.41 -49.10
N THR A 26 -14.58 -12.30 -49.34
CA THR A 26 -14.39 -11.05 -48.58
C THR A 26 -14.84 -11.20 -47.13
N GLN A 27 -15.97 -11.88 -46.89
CA GLN A 27 -16.44 -12.18 -45.52
C GLN A 27 -15.42 -13.03 -44.74
N LEU A 28 -14.82 -14.03 -45.39
CA LEU A 28 -13.78 -14.86 -44.78
C LEU A 28 -12.52 -14.03 -44.44
N ALA A 29 -12.11 -13.13 -45.35
CA ALA A 29 -10.98 -12.23 -45.10
C ALA A 29 -11.26 -11.29 -43.92
N ILE A 30 -12.45 -10.69 -43.83
CA ILE A 30 -12.86 -9.83 -42.71
C ILE A 30 -12.85 -10.60 -41.39
N THR A 31 -13.34 -11.84 -41.39
CA THR A 31 -13.33 -12.69 -40.19
C THR A 31 -11.89 -12.94 -39.71
N LYS A 32 -10.96 -13.24 -40.62
CA LYS A 32 -9.53 -13.39 -40.26
C LYS A 32 -8.93 -12.10 -39.70
N VAL A 33 -9.27 -10.94 -40.28
CA VAL A 33 -8.85 -9.62 -39.78
C VAL A 33 -9.40 -9.37 -38.37
N ASN A 34 -10.67 -9.70 -38.13
CA ASN A 34 -11.29 -9.59 -36.80
C ASN A 34 -10.57 -10.46 -35.76
N GLU A 35 -10.27 -11.71 -36.08
CA GLU A 35 -9.48 -12.58 -35.19
C GLU A 35 -8.09 -11.99 -34.91
N GLY A 36 -7.42 -11.44 -35.93
CA GLY A 36 -6.16 -10.71 -35.75
C GLY A 36 -6.30 -9.49 -34.83
N ALA A 37 -7.37 -8.71 -34.98
CA ALA A 37 -7.65 -7.54 -34.14
C ALA A 37 -7.92 -7.93 -32.68
N LYS A 38 -8.62 -9.04 -32.43
CA LYS A 38 -8.82 -9.59 -31.07
C LYS A 38 -7.49 -9.96 -30.42
N ILE A 39 -6.59 -10.63 -31.16
CA ILE A 39 -5.25 -10.99 -30.65
C ILE A 39 -4.45 -9.73 -30.32
N LEU A 40 -4.49 -8.70 -31.18
CA LEU A 40 -3.83 -7.43 -30.91
C LEU A 40 -4.41 -6.76 -29.66
N ALA A 41 -5.74 -6.74 -29.51
CA ALA A 41 -6.39 -6.19 -28.33
C ALA A 41 -5.97 -6.91 -27.04
N ASP A 42 -5.94 -8.25 -27.04
CA ASP A 42 -5.45 -9.04 -25.91
C ASP A 42 -3.97 -8.72 -25.59
N LEU A 43 -3.13 -8.62 -26.61
CA LEU A 43 -1.72 -8.26 -26.43
C LEU A 43 -1.56 -6.88 -25.77
N PHE A 44 -2.30 -5.86 -26.25
CA PHE A 44 -2.28 -4.52 -25.67
C PHE A 44 -2.76 -4.53 -24.20
N TYR A 45 -3.81 -5.29 -23.91
CA TYR A 45 -4.31 -5.44 -22.55
C TYR A 45 -3.24 -6.08 -21.64
N ARG A 46 -2.65 -7.20 -22.04
CA ARG A 46 -1.60 -7.91 -21.30
C ARG A 46 -0.35 -7.05 -21.10
N LEU A 47 0.03 -6.27 -22.11
CA LEU A 47 1.13 -5.31 -22.02
C LEU A 47 0.84 -4.23 -20.98
N SER A 48 -0.40 -3.73 -20.93
CA SER A 48 -0.84 -2.73 -19.95
C SER A 48 -0.79 -3.28 -18.52
N ILE A 49 -1.28 -4.52 -18.31
CA ILE A 49 -1.17 -5.22 -17.02
C ILE A 49 0.29 -5.42 -16.61
N THR A 50 1.15 -5.83 -17.54
CA THR A 50 2.58 -6.04 -17.28
C THR A 50 3.27 -4.74 -16.87
N ARG A 51 3.03 -3.65 -17.61
CA ARG A 51 3.56 -2.32 -17.29
C ARG A 51 3.11 -1.86 -15.91
N ARG A 52 1.83 -2.06 -15.57
CA ARG A 52 1.33 -1.81 -14.21
C ARG A 52 2.11 -2.60 -13.17
N ALA A 53 2.22 -3.91 -13.33
CA ALA A 53 2.93 -4.77 -12.38
C ALA A 53 4.40 -4.34 -12.18
N GLN A 54 5.04 -3.77 -13.20
CA GLN A 54 6.41 -3.25 -13.12
C GLN A 54 6.51 -1.87 -12.46
N ILE A 55 5.52 -0.99 -12.68
CA ILE A 55 5.53 0.38 -12.16
C ILE A 55 4.98 0.46 -10.74
N THR A 56 3.91 -0.29 -10.42
CA THR A 56 3.22 -0.28 -9.12
C THR A 56 4.18 -0.46 -7.92
N PRO A 57 5.20 -1.34 -7.94
CA PRO A 57 6.16 -1.48 -6.84
C PRO A 57 6.99 -0.23 -6.56
N ALA A 58 7.19 0.65 -7.55
CA ALA A 58 7.91 1.92 -7.38
C ALA A 58 7.03 3.04 -6.82
N LEU A 59 5.70 2.82 -6.71
CA LEU A 59 4.77 3.80 -6.16
C LEU A 59 4.81 3.84 -4.64
N LYS A 60 4.57 5.03 -4.07
CA LYS A 60 4.33 5.17 -2.63
C LYS A 60 3.05 4.40 -2.24
N LEU A 61 2.98 3.92 -1.00
CA LEU A 61 1.87 3.09 -0.49
C LEU A 61 0.48 3.64 -0.86
N THR A 62 0.26 4.95 -0.68
CA THR A 62 -1.00 5.62 -1.04
C THR A 62 -1.34 5.49 -2.52
N ALA A 63 -0.35 5.73 -3.39
CA ALA A 63 -0.50 5.65 -4.85
C ALA A 63 -0.66 4.19 -5.31
N LYS A 64 0.01 3.24 -4.65
CA LYS A 64 -0.17 1.81 -4.89
C LYS A 64 -1.59 1.36 -4.56
N ASN A 65 -2.10 1.70 -3.37
CA ASN A 65 -3.46 1.32 -2.96
C ASN A 65 -4.52 1.89 -3.93
N MET A 66 -4.30 3.10 -4.43
CA MET A 66 -5.16 3.72 -5.44
C MET A 66 -5.05 3.05 -6.80
N ALA A 67 -3.84 2.67 -7.22
CA ALA A 67 -3.62 1.96 -8.47
C ALA A 67 -4.31 0.59 -8.44
N ASP A 68 -4.29 -0.10 -7.30
CA ASP A 68 -4.93 -1.40 -7.15
C ASP A 68 -6.47 -1.31 -7.12
N SER A 69 -7.05 -0.17 -6.75
CA SER A 69 -8.51 0.02 -6.69
C SER A 69 -9.14 0.52 -7.99
N ILE A 70 -8.38 1.15 -8.88
CA ILE A 70 -8.88 1.71 -10.14
C ILE A 70 -8.64 0.71 -11.30
N PRO A 71 -9.67 0.38 -12.10
CA PRO A 71 -9.50 -0.47 -13.27
C PRO A 71 -8.64 0.22 -14.34
N VAL A 72 -8.01 -0.58 -15.20
CA VAL A 72 -7.26 -0.05 -16.35
C VAL A 72 -8.24 0.46 -17.38
N ASP A 73 -8.06 1.69 -17.84
CA ASP A 73 -8.82 2.29 -18.94
C ASP A 73 -7.87 2.62 -20.11
N ASP A 74 -8.16 3.69 -20.85
CA ASP A 74 -7.28 4.20 -21.89
C ASP A 74 -5.88 4.58 -21.36
N LEU A 75 -5.77 4.85 -20.04
CA LEU A 75 -4.53 5.16 -19.35
C LEU A 75 -4.13 4.03 -18.41
N LEU A 76 -2.82 3.92 -18.18
CA LEU A 76 -2.24 2.81 -17.41
C LEU A 76 -2.82 2.65 -16.00
N PHE A 77 -3.24 3.74 -15.35
CA PHE A 77 -3.76 3.74 -13.98
C PHE A 77 -5.21 4.21 -13.87
N GLY A 78 -5.90 4.50 -14.97
CA GLY A 78 -7.17 5.20 -14.93
C GLY A 78 -7.02 6.69 -15.15
N SER A 79 -7.92 7.28 -15.93
CA SER A 79 -8.16 8.72 -16.04
C SER A 79 -8.43 9.38 -14.69
N ASP A 80 -9.17 8.69 -13.82
CA ASP A 80 -9.51 9.17 -12.47
C ASP A 80 -8.35 9.13 -11.46
N PHE A 81 -7.23 8.46 -11.78
CA PHE A 81 -6.13 8.23 -10.84
C PHE A 81 -5.56 9.55 -10.29
N ALA A 82 -5.32 10.51 -11.17
CA ALA A 82 -4.73 11.79 -10.79
C ALA A 82 -5.68 12.58 -9.86
N ASP A 83 -6.98 12.57 -10.15
CA ASP A 83 -7.96 13.31 -9.37
C ASP A 83 -8.24 12.66 -8.02
N GLN A 84 -8.26 11.33 -7.96
CA GLN A 84 -8.32 10.62 -6.69
C GLN A 84 -7.08 10.86 -5.82
N MET A 85 -5.89 10.92 -6.43
CA MET A 85 -4.65 11.25 -5.70
C MET A 85 -4.67 12.66 -5.11
N LYS A 86 -5.24 13.65 -5.83
CA LYS A 86 -5.43 15.01 -5.29
C LYS A 86 -6.38 15.01 -4.09
N LYS A 87 -7.49 14.27 -4.17
CA LYS A 87 -8.46 14.12 -3.06
C LYS A 87 -7.80 13.53 -1.82
N VAL A 88 -7.03 12.46 -1.98
CA VAL A 88 -6.31 11.83 -0.85
C VAL A 88 -5.27 12.77 -0.26
N ALA A 89 -4.52 13.50 -1.09
CA ALA A 89 -3.55 14.48 -0.60
C ALA A 89 -4.21 15.62 0.19
N ALA A 90 -5.35 16.13 -0.28
CA ALA A 90 -6.13 17.15 0.44
C ALA A 90 -6.67 16.63 1.79
N MET A 91 -7.16 15.40 1.81
CA MET A 91 -7.61 14.73 3.04
C MET A 91 -6.46 14.51 4.02
N GLU A 92 -5.30 14.03 3.55
CA GLU A 92 -4.11 13.82 4.40
C GLU A 92 -3.64 15.13 5.04
N LYS A 93 -3.65 16.23 4.27
CA LYS A 93 -3.33 17.57 4.78
C LYS A 93 -4.31 18.00 5.87
N SER A 94 -5.61 17.87 5.61
CA SER A 94 -6.67 18.27 6.55
C SER A 94 -6.63 17.44 7.84
N SER A 95 -6.36 16.14 7.75
CA SER A 95 -6.23 15.26 8.92
C SER A 95 -5.03 15.63 9.81
N LYS A 96 -3.93 16.08 9.21
CA LYS A 96 -2.76 16.55 9.99
C LYS A 96 -3.07 17.82 10.77
N ASP A 97 -3.94 18.69 10.25
CA ASP A 97 -4.33 19.91 10.95
C ASP A 97 -5.22 19.60 12.17
N ILE A 98 -6.09 18.59 12.08
CA ILE A 98 -6.91 18.11 13.20
C ILE A 98 -6.03 17.50 14.31
N ILE A 99 -5.08 16.63 13.97
CA ILE A 99 -4.21 15.95 14.95
C ILE A 99 -3.31 16.94 15.69
N LYS A 100 -2.95 18.06 15.05
CA LYS A 100 -2.12 19.11 15.65
C LYS A 100 -2.88 20.02 16.61
N MET A 101 -4.21 19.96 16.66
CA MET A 101 -4.97 20.66 17.71
C MET A 101 -4.76 19.92 19.03
N PRO A 102 -4.02 20.49 20.00
CA PRO A 102 -3.93 19.87 21.31
C PRO A 102 -5.35 19.89 21.90
N LEU A 103 -5.87 18.72 22.28
CA LEU A 103 -7.07 18.67 23.10
C LEU A 103 -6.73 19.40 24.41
N THR A 104 -7.13 20.66 24.53
CA THR A 104 -7.15 21.37 25.80
C THR A 104 -8.18 20.70 26.69
N ILE A 105 -7.79 19.57 27.28
CA ILE A 105 -8.48 19.00 28.42
C ILE A 105 -8.29 20.04 29.53
N SER A 106 -9.32 20.86 29.73
CA SER A 106 -9.40 21.74 30.89
C SER A 106 -9.33 20.85 32.12
N ARG A 107 -8.13 20.77 32.71
CA ARG A 107 -7.88 20.05 33.95
C ARG A 107 -8.63 20.83 35.02
N ARG A 108 -9.89 20.48 35.29
CA ARG A 108 -10.57 20.92 36.51
C ARG A 108 -9.67 20.48 37.66
N VAL A 109 -9.01 21.47 38.26
CA VAL A 109 -8.27 21.32 39.51
C VAL A 109 -9.27 20.81 40.54
N GLN A 110 -9.25 19.51 40.83
CA GLN A 110 -9.96 18.98 42.00
C GLN A 110 -9.30 19.62 43.21
N GLN A 111 -10.02 20.54 43.85
CA GLN A 111 -9.57 21.11 45.11
C GLN A 111 -9.48 20.00 46.17
N PRO A 112 -8.49 20.02 47.06
CA PRO A 112 -8.36 19.01 48.09
C PRO A 112 -9.56 19.10 49.05
N ILE A 113 -10.32 18.03 49.16
CA ILE A 113 -11.39 17.89 50.15
C ILE A 113 -10.73 17.91 51.53
N LYS A 114 -10.97 18.99 52.30
CA LYS A 114 -10.56 19.09 53.71
C LYS A 114 -11.28 17.99 54.50
N ARG A 115 -10.53 17.01 55.01
CA ARG A 115 -11.03 16.02 55.98
C ARG A 115 -11.14 16.68 57.36
N PRO A 116 -12.19 16.44 58.14
CA PRO A 116 -12.25 16.91 59.52
C PRO A 116 -11.26 16.15 60.39
N VAL A 117 -10.56 16.90 61.23
CA VAL A 117 -9.58 16.43 62.22
C VAL A 117 -10.33 15.68 63.33
N GLN A 118 -10.01 14.41 63.52
CA GLN A 118 -10.31 13.70 64.77
C GLN A 118 -9.04 13.68 65.63
N ILE A 119 -9.12 14.40 66.75
CA ILE A 119 -8.18 14.37 67.86
C ILE A 119 -8.57 13.16 68.72
N THR A 120 -7.64 12.24 69.02
CA THR A 120 -7.39 11.75 70.39
C THR A 120 -6.16 10.85 70.51
N SER A 121 -5.36 11.22 71.51
CA SER A 121 -4.57 10.44 72.48
C SER A 121 -3.42 9.52 72.05
N ASN A 122 -2.24 10.00 72.42
CA ASN A 122 -0.98 9.32 72.74
C ASN A 122 -1.11 7.85 73.19
N LYS A 123 -0.37 6.96 72.52
CA LYS A 123 0.32 5.83 73.16
C LYS A 123 1.70 5.64 72.52
N SER A 124 2.69 5.51 73.38
CA SER A 124 4.11 5.37 73.08
C SER A 124 4.41 4.06 72.36
N GLY A 125 5.42 4.04 71.48
CA GLY A 125 5.95 2.79 70.96
C GLY A 125 6.92 2.98 69.80
N ASN A 126 8.21 3.03 70.11
CA ASN A 126 9.30 2.95 69.14
C ASN A 126 9.21 1.68 68.30
N ALA A 127 9.09 1.81 66.98
CA ALA A 127 9.43 0.75 66.03
C ALA A 127 9.90 1.33 64.69
N ARG A 128 11.20 1.63 64.64
CA ARG A 128 12.12 1.58 63.47
C ARG A 128 11.62 2.14 62.12
N ALA A 129 12.24 3.24 61.71
CA ALA A 129 12.65 3.48 60.33
C ALA A 129 14.17 3.80 60.33
N PRO A 130 14.91 3.79 59.22
CA PRO A 130 14.78 3.10 57.92
C PRO A 130 16.04 2.25 57.62
N VAL A 131 16.07 1.43 56.55
CA VAL A 131 17.36 1.02 55.97
C VAL A 131 17.45 1.46 54.51
N ARG A 132 18.51 2.23 54.27
CA ARG A 132 18.90 2.88 53.04
C ARG A 132 20.31 2.36 52.73
N ASN A 133 20.45 1.40 51.81
CA ASN A 133 21.75 1.07 51.21
C ASN A 133 21.57 1.29 49.70
N SER A 134 21.92 2.44 49.12
CA SER A 134 23.26 3.00 48.89
C SER A 134 24.16 2.11 48.04
N ARG A 135 24.34 2.56 46.78
CA ARG A 135 25.62 2.65 46.03
C ARG A 135 26.26 1.33 45.58
N SER A 136 26.94 1.22 44.45
CA SER A 136 27.00 1.92 43.15
C SER A 136 28.17 1.28 42.40
N ALA A 137 28.03 1.16 41.07
CA ALA A 137 29.11 1.11 40.08
C ALA A 137 30.11 -0.06 40.10
N THR A 138 30.32 -0.68 38.94
CA THR A 138 31.63 -0.67 38.24
C THR A 138 31.43 -1.05 36.75
N ARG A 139 31.85 -0.12 35.87
CA ARG A 139 32.14 -0.32 34.44
C ARG A 139 33.31 -1.29 34.28
N ARG A 140 33.36 -2.08 33.19
CA ARG A 140 34.50 -2.17 32.20
C ARG A 140 34.41 -3.45 31.35
N THR A 141 34.18 -3.33 30.02
CA THR A 141 35.14 -3.32 28.88
C THR A 141 35.62 -4.69 28.38
N GLY A 142 35.67 -4.85 27.05
CA GLY A 142 36.46 -5.86 26.32
C GLY A 142 35.58 -6.82 25.52
N ALA A 143 35.38 -6.64 24.21
CA ALA A 143 36.29 -6.86 23.08
C ALA A 143 36.43 -8.35 22.65
N MET A 144 35.88 -8.62 21.46
CA MET A 144 36.36 -9.51 20.37
C MET A 144 36.55 -11.03 20.58
N SER A 145 35.95 -11.80 19.68
CA SER A 145 36.61 -12.76 18.75
C SER A 145 35.58 -13.81 18.30
N ASN A 146 35.11 -13.80 17.05
CA ASN A 146 35.67 -14.59 15.93
C ASN A 146 35.96 -16.06 16.24
N HIS A 147 35.20 -16.94 15.57
CA HIS A 147 35.55 -18.26 14.96
C HIS A 147 34.21 -18.96 14.63
N ARG A 148 33.97 -19.64 13.51
CA ARG A 148 34.76 -20.06 12.35
C ARG A 148 33.78 -20.56 11.27
N ARG A 149 34.19 -20.34 10.02
CA ARG A 149 33.91 -21.07 8.76
C ARG A 149 33.35 -22.50 8.94
N SER A 150 32.39 -22.95 8.13
CA SER A 150 32.55 -23.54 6.78
C SER A 150 31.29 -24.42 6.54
N TYR A 151 30.86 -24.94 5.39
CA TYR A 151 31.51 -25.38 4.16
C TYR A 151 30.39 -25.49 3.09
N ARG A 152 30.68 -25.15 1.83
CA ARG A 152 29.82 -25.42 0.66
C ARG A 152 29.66 -26.92 0.46
N HIS A 153 28.44 -27.40 0.19
CA HIS A 153 28.26 -28.60 -0.64
C HIS A 153 27.42 -28.26 -1.86
N ARG A 154 28.11 -28.24 -3.00
CA ARG A 154 27.59 -28.22 -4.36
C ARG A 154 27.79 -29.65 -4.87
N SER A 155 26.72 -30.42 -4.99
CA SER A 155 26.75 -31.74 -5.64
C SER A 155 25.72 -31.73 -6.76
N GLY A 156 26.22 -31.82 -7.99
CA GLY A 156 25.38 -31.99 -9.17
C GLY A 156 24.99 -33.44 -9.39
N SER A 157 24.01 -33.65 -10.26
CA SER A 157 23.95 -34.85 -11.09
C SER A 157 23.36 -34.48 -12.44
N ARG A 158 24.15 -34.75 -13.47
CA ARG A 158 23.88 -34.64 -14.89
C ARG A 158 23.97 -36.07 -15.41
N ARG A 159 22.88 -36.64 -15.89
CA ARG A 159 22.71 -37.86 -16.72
C ARG A 159 21.19 -38.15 -16.72
N ARG A 160 20.52 -38.46 -17.81
CA ARG A 160 20.93 -39.03 -19.09
C ARG A 160 19.91 -38.62 -20.14
#